data_AF-A0A5S6Q2N3-F1
#
_entry.id   AF-A0A5S6Q2N3-F1
#
_cell.length_a   1.000
_cell.length_b   1.000
_cell.length_c   1.000
_cell.angle_alpha   90.00
_cell.angle_beta   90.00
_cell.angle_gamma   90.00
#
_symmetry.space_group_name_H-M   'P 1'
#
loop_
_entity.id
_entity.type
_entity.pdbx_description
1 polymer ?
#
loop_
_entity_poly.entity_id
_entity_poly.type
_entity_poly.pdbx_seq_one_letter_code
_entity_poly.pdbx_strand_id
1 'polypeptide(L)'
;MMEMTDFTRGRGPLKNTMDVINAAKKISEAGSKLNALAKQIADECVESETKKDLLAYLQRITLYCHQLNITSKVKADVQQVGDELIASALESATSLIQSAKNLLNSVVLTVKSAYIASTKYPSKKAKESSLVVWKMRAPGKKPLVRSDPPPQQSRGIIRRASQRRDLQPVKILSEFSTAGDV
;
A
#
# COMPACT_ATOMS: atom_id res chain seq x y z
N MET A 1 0.88 10.85 2.86
CA MET A 1 1.03 9.55 2.17
C MET A 1 0.76 9.64 0.68
N MET A 2 -0.44 10.07 0.27
CA MET A 2 -0.78 10.18 -1.16
C MET A 2 0.24 11.05 -1.91
N GLU A 3 0.62 12.18 -1.33
CA GLU A 3 1.69 13.05 -1.83
C GLU A 3 3.03 12.31 -2.05
N MET A 4 3.40 11.41 -1.13
CA MET A 4 4.63 10.61 -1.28
C MET A 4 4.50 9.56 -2.39
N THR A 5 3.33 8.95 -2.59
CA THR A 5 3.13 8.00 -3.69
C THR A 5 2.99 8.68 -5.05
N ASP A 6 2.54 9.93 -5.07
CA ASP A 6 2.43 10.71 -6.31
C ASP A 6 3.80 11.24 -6.76
N PHE A 7 4.73 11.48 -5.83
CA PHE A 7 6.11 11.82 -6.15
C PHE A 7 6.74 10.84 -7.14
N THR A 8 6.62 9.52 -6.92
CA THR A 8 7.18 8.51 -7.85
C THR A 8 6.44 8.42 -9.18
N ARG A 9 5.31 9.11 -9.32
CA ARG A 9 4.54 9.23 -10.56
C ARG A 9 4.78 10.58 -11.27
N GLY A 10 5.68 11.42 -10.75
CA GLY A 10 5.95 12.75 -11.29
C GLY A 10 4.78 13.72 -11.12
N ARG A 11 3.94 13.53 -10.10
CA ARG A 11 2.77 14.37 -9.81
C ARG A 11 2.75 14.79 -8.35
N GLY A 12 1.89 15.74 -8.02
CA GLY A 12 1.68 16.20 -6.64
C GLY A 12 2.67 17.30 -6.21
N PRO A 13 2.65 17.67 -4.92
CA PRO A 13 3.32 18.87 -4.43
C PRO A 13 4.81 18.67 -4.07
N LEU A 14 5.27 17.43 -3.91
CA LEU A 14 6.65 17.13 -3.52
C LEU A 14 7.54 17.21 -4.76
N LYS A 15 8.61 18.01 -4.72
CA LYS A 15 9.48 18.26 -5.87
C LYS A 15 10.82 17.58 -5.75
N ASN A 16 11.32 17.44 -4.53
CA ASN A 16 12.62 16.85 -4.26
C ASN A 16 12.50 15.76 -3.19
N THR A 17 13.55 14.95 -3.04
CA THR A 17 13.60 13.87 -2.05
C THR A 17 13.58 14.40 -0.61
N MET A 18 14.06 15.63 -0.37
CA MET A 18 13.99 16.28 0.94
C MET A 18 12.54 16.50 1.39
N ASP A 19 11.64 16.86 0.47
CA ASP A 19 10.21 16.97 0.73
C ASP A 19 9.61 15.61 1.12
N VAL A 20 10.05 14.52 0.47
CA VAL A 20 9.64 13.13 0.80
C VAL A 20 10.13 12.72 2.19
N ILE A 21 11.37 13.08 2.56
CA ILE A 21 11.94 12.85 3.90
C ILE A 21 11.14 13.61 4.96
N ASN A 22 10.83 14.88 4.71
CA ASN A 22 10.04 15.70 5.63
C ASN A 22 8.60 15.17 5.77
N ALA A 23 7.99 14.71 4.68
CA ALA A 23 6.69 14.06 4.71
C ALA A 23 6.73 12.75 5.51
N ALA A 24 7.78 11.94 5.38
CA ALA A 24 7.97 10.71 6.16
C ALA A 24 8.06 10.99 7.67
N LYS A 25 8.82 12.03 8.06
CA LYS A 25 8.93 12.47 9.47
C LYS A 25 7.56 12.89 10.02
N LYS A 26 6.80 13.71 9.28
CA LYS A 26 5.44 14.11 9.66
C LYS A 26 4.50 12.91 9.85
N ILE A 27 4.59 11.89 8.98
CA ILE A 27 3.81 10.66 9.11
C ILE A 27 4.20 9.91 10.39
N SER A 28 5.49 9.79 10.68
CA SER A 28 5.99 9.13 11.89
C SER A 28 5.49 9.84 13.17
N GLU A 29 5.58 11.17 13.23
CA GLU A 29 5.07 11.97 14.34
C GLU A 29 3.56 11.79 14.55
N ALA A 30 2.79 11.82 13.46
CA ALA A 30 1.35 11.57 13.51
C ALA A 30 1.03 10.13 13.96
N GLY A 31 1.81 9.14 13.50
CA GLY A 31 1.71 7.75 13.92
C GLY A 31 1.94 7.59 15.43
N SER A 32 2.94 8.26 15.99
CA SER A 32 3.21 8.27 17.44
C SER A 32 2.08 8.91 18.25
N LYS A 33 1.50 10.02 17.76
CA LYS A 33 0.34 10.66 18.40
C LYS A 33 -0.90 9.75 18.39
N LEU A 34 -1.16 9.08 17.27
CA LEU A 34 -2.24 8.09 17.16
C LEU A 34 -2.00 6.92 18.12
N ASN A 35 -0.75 6.44 18.23
CA ASN A 35 -0.39 5.36 19.14
C ASN A 35 -0.70 5.72 20.60
N ALA A 36 -0.40 6.95 21.03
CA ALA A 36 -0.70 7.43 22.37
C ALA A 36 -2.21 7.50 22.65
N LEU A 37 -3.01 8.04 21.72
CA LEU A 37 -4.47 8.07 21.85
C LEU A 37 -5.10 6.68 21.87
N ALA A 38 -4.66 5.80 20.98
CA ALA A 38 -5.17 4.43 20.91
C ALA A 38 -4.74 3.61 22.14
N LYS A 39 -3.62 3.94 22.77
CA LYS A 39 -3.22 3.36 24.07
C LYS A 39 -4.18 3.76 25.18
N GLN A 40 -4.62 5.02 25.25
CA GLN A 40 -5.64 5.46 26.21
C GLN A 40 -6.96 4.70 26.02
N ILE A 41 -7.40 4.51 24.76
CA ILE A 41 -8.57 3.69 24.44
C ILE A 41 -8.39 2.24 24.93
N ALA A 42 -7.20 1.66 24.75
CA ALA A 42 -6.92 0.30 25.21
C ALA A 42 -6.95 0.19 26.75
N ASP A 43 -6.51 1.21 27.46
CA ASP A 43 -6.53 1.26 28.93
C ASP A 43 -7.96 1.45 29.47
N GLU A 44 -8.83 2.09 28.70
CA GLU A 44 -10.27 2.23 28.95
C GLU A 44 -11.12 1.03 28.50
N CYS A 45 -10.49 0.03 27.87
CA CYS A 45 -11.14 -1.18 27.40
C CYS A 45 -11.12 -2.28 28.46
N VAL A 46 -12.26 -2.96 28.64
CA VAL A 46 -12.33 -4.20 29.42
C VAL A 46 -11.49 -5.28 28.74
N GLU A 47 -10.93 -6.20 29.52
CA GLU A 47 -10.10 -7.28 28.99
C GLU A 47 -10.88 -8.10 27.94
N SER A 48 -10.31 -8.19 26.75
CA SER A 48 -10.94 -8.78 25.57
C SER A 48 -9.89 -9.12 24.53
N GLU A 49 -10.21 -10.01 23.58
CA GLU A 49 -9.28 -10.34 22.50
C GLU A 49 -8.98 -9.12 21.62
N THR A 50 -9.98 -8.26 21.40
CA THR A 50 -9.81 -6.98 20.67
C THR A 50 -8.80 -6.06 21.34
N LYS A 51 -8.73 -6.03 22.68
CA LYS A 51 -7.74 -5.25 23.42
C LYS A 51 -6.33 -5.79 23.19
N LYS A 52 -6.15 -7.12 23.18
CA LYS A 52 -4.85 -7.75 22.88
C LYS A 52 -4.40 -7.44 21.45
N ASP A 53 -5.29 -7.60 20.48
CA ASP A 53 -5.03 -7.23 19.08
C ASP A 53 -4.63 -5.76 18.95
N LEU A 54 -5.35 -4.87 19.63
CA LEU A 54 -5.06 -3.44 19.65
C LEU A 54 -3.65 -3.19 20.19
N LEU A 55 -3.29 -3.74 21.35
CA LEU A 55 -1.95 -3.59 21.93
C LEU A 55 -0.84 -4.12 21.00
N ALA A 56 -1.06 -5.26 20.32
CA ALA A 56 -0.12 -5.79 19.35
C ALA A 56 0.07 -4.85 18.15
N TYR A 57 -1.01 -4.24 17.65
CA TYR A 57 -0.91 -3.25 16.58
C TYR A 57 -0.20 -1.96 17.01
N LEU A 58 -0.34 -1.53 18.27
CA LEU A 58 0.40 -0.38 18.82
C LEU A 58 1.91 -0.63 18.87
N GLN A 59 2.33 -1.83 19.25
CA GLN A 59 3.75 -2.22 19.18
C GLN A 59 4.26 -2.16 17.74
N ARG A 60 3.45 -2.61 16.78
CA ARG A 60 3.80 -2.56 15.36
C ARG A 60 3.86 -1.14 14.80
N ILE A 61 2.97 -0.23 15.20
CA ILE A 61 3.08 1.20 14.89
C ILE A 61 4.39 1.77 15.43
N THR A 62 4.72 1.46 16.69
CA THR A 62 5.97 1.93 17.33
C THR A 62 7.20 1.50 16.54
N LEU A 63 7.26 0.22 16.14
CA LEU A 63 8.32 -0.31 15.28
C LEU A 63 8.39 0.43 13.94
N TYR A 64 7.27 0.59 13.24
CA TYR A 64 7.27 1.23 11.93
C TYR A 64 7.56 2.73 11.97
N CYS A 65 7.13 3.46 13.00
CA CYS A 65 7.56 4.85 13.21
C CYS A 65 9.07 4.94 13.43
N HIS A 66 9.65 4.02 14.22
CA HIS A 66 11.09 3.98 14.44
C HIS A 66 11.86 3.66 13.15
N GLN A 67 11.43 2.65 12.40
CA GLN A 67 12.01 2.31 11.09
C GLN A 67 11.92 3.50 10.13
N LEU A 68 10.76 4.14 10.00
CA LEU A 68 10.57 5.30 9.13
C LEU A 68 11.47 6.47 9.52
N ASN A 69 11.67 6.71 10.82
CA ASN A 69 12.61 7.72 11.31
C ASN A 69 14.05 7.42 10.93
N ILE A 70 14.53 6.18 11.15
CA ILE A 70 15.89 5.78 10.77
C ILE A 70 16.07 5.90 9.26
N THR A 71 15.15 5.31 8.48
CA THR A 71 15.19 5.34 7.02
C THR A 71 15.19 6.77 6.49
N SER A 72 14.47 7.70 7.13
CA SER A 72 14.44 9.12 6.74
C SER A 72 15.74 9.88 7.03
N LYS A 73 16.51 9.46 8.04
CA LYS A 73 17.80 10.10 8.39
C LYS A 73 18.92 9.61 7.47
N VAL A 74 19.11 8.30 7.36
CA VAL A 74 20.18 7.69 6.55
C VAL A 74 20.09 8.12 5.08
N LYS A 75 18.87 8.32 4.58
CA LYS A 75 18.64 8.70 3.18
C LYS A 75 18.78 10.19 2.88
N ALA A 76 18.85 11.03 3.91
CA ALA A 76 19.23 12.44 3.75
C ALA A 76 20.74 12.57 3.51
N ASP A 77 21.55 11.74 4.18
CA ASP A 77 23.01 11.80 4.11
C ASP A 77 23.57 11.27 2.77
N VAL A 78 22.87 10.33 2.12
CA VAL A 78 23.30 9.72 0.84
C VAL A 78 23.17 10.68 -0.36
N GLN A 79 22.38 11.75 -0.27
CA GLN A 79 22.17 12.68 -1.39
C GLN A 79 23.28 13.73 -1.58
N GLN A 80 24.28 13.80 -0.70
CA GLN A 80 25.37 14.78 -0.81
C GLN A 80 26.59 14.32 -1.63
N VAL A 81 26.58 13.11 -2.21
CA VAL A 81 27.76 12.54 -2.88
C VAL A 81 27.56 12.46 -4.40
N GLY A 82 28.16 13.40 -5.15
CA GLY A 82 28.43 13.31 -6.60
C GLY A 82 27.28 13.70 -7.55
N ASP A 83 27.58 13.78 -8.86
CA ASP A 83 26.68 14.25 -9.93
C ASP A 83 25.79 13.13 -10.55
N GLU A 84 25.85 11.91 -10.00
CA GLU A 84 25.10 10.71 -10.44
C GLU A 84 23.81 10.53 -9.61
N LEU A 85 23.06 11.62 -9.40
CA LEU A 85 22.07 11.75 -8.32
C LEU A 85 20.67 11.21 -8.61
N ILE A 86 20.31 10.94 -9.87
CA ILE A 86 18.88 10.78 -10.24
C ILE A 86 18.36 9.38 -9.90
N ALA A 87 19.14 8.33 -10.12
CA ALA A 87 18.71 6.95 -9.88
C ALA A 87 18.69 6.59 -8.37
N SER A 88 19.71 7.00 -7.62
CA SER A 88 19.82 6.71 -6.18
C SER A 88 18.77 7.48 -5.36
N ALA A 89 18.44 8.71 -5.76
CA ALA A 89 17.40 9.52 -5.11
C ALA A 89 16.00 8.91 -5.25
N LEU A 90 15.70 8.29 -6.40
CA LEU A 90 14.41 7.64 -6.64
C LEU A 90 14.26 6.34 -5.83
N GLU A 91 15.29 5.49 -5.82
CA GLU A 91 15.31 4.28 -4.98
C GLU A 91 15.27 4.61 -3.48
N SER A 92 15.87 5.74 -3.11
CA SER A 92 15.77 6.29 -1.77
C SER A 92 14.32 6.62 -1.40
N ALA A 93 13.63 7.37 -2.26
CA ALA A 93 12.23 7.75 -2.06
C ALA A 93 11.27 6.53 -2.05
N THR A 94 11.47 5.55 -2.94
CA THR A 94 10.61 4.35 -3.00
C THR A 94 10.69 3.51 -1.73
N SER A 95 11.89 3.36 -1.16
CA SER A 95 12.09 2.68 0.13
C SER A 95 11.40 3.40 1.29
N LEU A 96 11.46 4.74 1.34
CA LEU A 96 10.73 5.55 2.32
C LEU A 96 9.21 5.38 2.19
N ILE A 97 8.71 5.41 0.96
CA ILE A 97 7.29 5.20 0.66
C ILE A 97 6.85 3.82 1.13
N GLN A 98 7.65 2.79 0.91
CA GLN A 98 7.31 1.43 1.34
C GLN A 98 7.24 1.31 2.87
N SER A 99 8.20 1.90 3.59
CA SER A 99 8.16 1.97 5.05
C SER A 99 6.91 2.70 5.55
N ALA A 100 6.55 3.84 4.94
CA ALA A 100 5.33 4.57 5.25
C ALA A 100 4.04 3.76 4.95
N LYS A 101 4.01 2.94 3.89
CA LYS A 101 2.89 2.01 3.63
C LYS A 101 2.71 0.98 4.74
N ASN A 102 3.80 0.39 5.22
CA ASN A 102 3.77 -0.59 6.30
C ASN A 102 3.20 0.01 7.59
N LEU A 103 3.64 1.23 7.93
CA LEU A 103 3.07 2.01 9.03
C LEU A 103 1.56 2.20 8.85
N LEU A 104 1.12 2.69 7.69
CA LEU A 104 -0.29 2.99 7.45
C LEU A 104 -1.20 1.76 7.43
N ASN A 105 -0.72 0.62 6.94
CA ASN A 105 -1.44 -0.65 7.04
C ASN A 105 -1.71 -1.01 8.52
N SER A 106 -0.74 -0.75 9.40
CA SER A 106 -0.91 -0.95 10.85
C SER A 106 -1.84 0.08 11.47
N VAL A 107 -1.78 1.34 11.02
CA VAL A 107 -2.70 2.40 11.45
C VAL A 107 -4.15 2.02 11.15
N VAL A 108 -4.45 1.54 9.95
CA VAL A 108 -5.82 1.14 9.58
C VAL A 108 -6.34 0.02 10.50
N LEU A 109 -5.51 -0.97 10.79
CA LEU A 109 -5.89 -2.07 11.70
C LEU A 109 -6.08 -1.56 13.13
N THR A 110 -5.20 -0.68 13.60
CA THR A 110 -5.31 -0.04 14.92
C THR A 110 -6.60 0.76 15.07
N VAL A 111 -6.95 1.58 14.08
CA VAL A 111 -8.18 2.40 14.09
C VAL A 111 -9.43 1.51 14.13
N LYS A 112 -9.43 0.41 13.37
CA LYS A 112 -10.54 -0.57 13.39
C LYS A 112 -10.67 -1.25 14.76
N SER A 113 -9.58 -1.74 15.33
CA SER A 113 -9.60 -2.39 16.64
C SER A 113 -9.95 -1.40 17.76
N ALA A 114 -9.45 -0.16 17.71
CA ALA A 114 -9.79 0.90 18.66
C ALA A 114 -11.28 1.28 18.60
N TYR A 115 -11.87 1.31 17.40
CA TYR A 115 -13.30 1.49 17.23
C TYR A 115 -14.09 0.38 17.93
N ILE A 116 -13.73 -0.89 17.69
CA ILE A 116 -14.42 -2.02 18.31
C ILE A 116 -14.23 -2.01 19.83
N ALA A 117 -13.01 -1.77 20.33
CA ALA A 117 -12.70 -1.69 21.75
C ALA A 117 -13.54 -0.63 22.47
N SER A 118 -13.57 0.59 21.94
CA SER A 118 -14.31 1.71 22.55
C SER A 118 -15.83 1.55 22.50
N THR A 119 -16.38 0.87 21.48
CA THR A 119 -17.84 0.75 21.30
C THR A 119 -18.42 -0.53 21.90
N LYS A 120 -17.69 -1.64 21.87
CA LYS A 120 -18.18 -2.95 22.32
C LYS A 120 -17.71 -3.32 23.72
N TYR A 121 -16.53 -2.84 24.13
CA TYR A 121 -15.92 -3.22 25.40
C TYR A 121 -15.52 -2.02 26.29
N PRO A 122 -16.35 -0.95 26.41
CA PRO A 122 -16.00 0.18 27.25
C PRO A 122 -16.01 -0.21 28.73
N SER A 123 -14.97 0.20 29.46
CA SER A 123 -14.96 0.18 30.92
C SER A 123 -16.04 1.12 31.49
N LYS A 124 -16.41 0.94 32.77
CA LYS A 124 -17.38 1.81 33.44
C LYS A 124 -16.98 3.29 33.34
N LYS A 125 -15.70 3.59 33.60
CA LYS A 125 -15.12 4.94 33.46
C LYS A 125 -15.24 5.49 32.03
N ALA A 126 -14.98 4.63 31.03
CA ALA A 126 -15.03 5.00 29.62
C ALA A 126 -16.45 5.32 29.11
N LYS A 127 -17.49 4.85 29.80
CA LYS A 127 -18.89 5.22 29.48
C LYS A 127 -19.22 6.65 29.88
N GLU A 128 -18.50 7.20 30.85
CA GLU A 128 -18.71 8.56 31.38
C GLU A 128 -17.83 9.59 30.65
N SER A 129 -16.69 9.16 30.09
CA SER A 129 -15.76 10.01 29.34
C SER A 129 -15.70 9.64 27.86
N SER A 130 -16.03 10.58 26.96
CA SER A 130 -15.81 10.37 25.53
C SER A 130 -14.41 10.86 25.12
N LEU A 131 -13.47 9.94 24.96
CA LEU A 131 -12.14 10.26 24.41
C LEU A 131 -12.18 10.59 22.92
N VAL A 132 -13.01 9.88 22.15
CA VAL A 132 -13.09 9.98 20.68
C VAL A 132 -14.53 9.83 20.20
N VAL A 133 -14.93 10.65 19.23
CA VAL A 133 -16.22 10.56 18.54
C VAL A 133 -16.03 9.92 17.17
N TRP A 134 -16.69 8.78 16.94
CA TRP A 134 -16.57 8.01 15.70
C TRP A 134 -17.59 8.45 14.65
N LYS A 135 -17.11 9.04 13.55
CA LYS A 135 -17.94 9.40 12.38
C LYS A 135 -17.70 8.39 11.26
N MET A 136 -18.42 7.26 11.29
CA MET A 136 -18.31 6.23 10.25
C MET A 136 -19.31 6.43 9.11
N ARG A 137 -18.87 6.11 7.89
CA ARG A 137 -19.73 5.97 6.71
C ARG A 137 -19.91 4.50 6.40
N ALA A 138 -21.13 4.08 6.08
CA ALA A 138 -21.40 2.71 5.63
C ALA A 138 -20.57 2.38 4.38
N PRO A 139 -20.02 1.16 4.27
CA PRO A 139 -19.27 0.75 3.09
C PRO A 139 -20.16 0.77 1.85
N GLY A 140 -19.58 1.18 0.71
CA GLY A 140 -20.29 1.20 -0.56
C GLY A 140 -20.72 -0.21 -0.99
N LYS A 141 -21.89 -0.31 -1.62
CA LYS A 141 -22.40 -1.58 -2.15
C LYS A 141 -21.48 -2.04 -3.29
N LYS A 142 -20.94 -3.26 -3.19
CA LYS A 142 -20.24 -3.89 -4.32
C LYS A 142 -21.28 -4.43 -5.30
N PRO A 143 -21.14 -4.19 -6.61
CA PRO A 143 -22.07 -4.73 -7.58
C PRO A 143 -21.98 -6.28 -7.56
N LEU A 144 -23.13 -6.94 -7.51
CA LEU A 144 -23.20 -8.41 -7.48
C LEU A 144 -22.79 -9.02 -8.83
N VAL A 145 -23.04 -8.29 -9.91
CA VAL A 145 -22.64 -8.64 -11.27
C VAL A 145 -21.68 -7.57 -11.76
N ARG A 146 -20.52 -7.97 -12.27
CA ARG A 146 -19.61 -7.06 -12.95
C ARG A 146 -20.25 -6.67 -14.28
N SER A 147 -20.72 -5.44 -14.39
CA SER A 147 -21.24 -4.89 -15.65
C SER A 147 -20.12 -4.43 -16.59
N ASP A 148 -18.88 -4.35 -16.08
CA ASP A 148 -17.74 -4.01 -16.91
C ASP A 148 -17.46 -5.14 -17.91
N PRO A 149 -17.20 -4.82 -19.20
CA PRO A 149 -16.60 -5.79 -20.09
C PRO A 149 -15.34 -6.34 -19.40
N PRO A 150 -15.00 -7.63 -19.61
CA PRO A 150 -13.78 -8.19 -19.02
C PRO A 150 -12.66 -7.20 -19.31
N PRO A 151 -11.88 -6.77 -18.29
CA PRO A 151 -10.78 -5.84 -18.53
C PRO A 151 -10.03 -6.41 -19.70
N GLN A 152 -9.89 -5.62 -20.77
CA GLN A 152 -9.11 -6.00 -21.93
C GLN A 152 -7.82 -6.48 -21.33
N GLN A 153 -7.65 -7.81 -21.29
CA GLN A 153 -6.47 -8.41 -20.71
C GLN A 153 -5.39 -7.67 -21.46
N SER A 154 -4.54 -6.94 -20.74
CA SER A 154 -3.17 -6.76 -21.17
C SER A 154 -2.69 -8.19 -21.34
N ARG A 155 -2.99 -8.77 -22.51
CA ARG A 155 -2.48 -10.03 -22.97
C ARG A 155 -1.01 -9.71 -23.01
N GLY A 156 -0.31 -10.01 -21.90
CA GLY A 156 1.12 -10.18 -21.94
C GLY A 156 1.35 -11.00 -23.19
N ILE A 157 2.19 -10.49 -24.09
CA ILE A 157 2.47 -11.13 -25.36
C ILE A 157 3.03 -12.50 -25.00
N ILE A 158 2.16 -13.51 -24.95
CA ILE A 158 2.57 -14.90 -24.94
C ILE A 158 3.03 -15.08 -26.37
N ARG A 159 4.35 -14.94 -26.60
CA ARG A 159 5.02 -15.41 -27.81
C ARG A 159 4.86 -16.93 -27.83
N ARG A 160 3.68 -17.38 -28.23
CA ARG A 160 3.39 -18.78 -28.53
C ARG A 160 4.14 -19.04 -29.85
N ALA A 161 5.32 -19.64 -29.76
CA ALA A 161 6.25 -19.88 -30.86
C ALA A 161 5.73 -20.83 -31.97
N SER A 162 4.42 -21.06 -32.05
CA SER A 162 3.79 -21.78 -33.14
C SER A 162 2.39 -21.22 -33.37
N GLN A 163 2.30 -20.08 -34.07
CA GLN A 163 1.12 -19.90 -34.90
C GLN A 163 1.16 -21.00 -35.95
N ARG A 164 0.32 -22.03 -35.77
CA ARG A 164 -0.03 -22.93 -36.87
C ARG A 164 -0.59 -22.06 -37.97
N ARG A 165 0.16 -21.93 -39.06
CA ARG A 165 -0.33 -21.31 -40.29
C ARG A 165 -1.58 -22.12 -40.68
N ASP A 166 -2.71 -21.44 -40.81
CA ASP A 166 -3.94 -22.05 -41.31
C ASP A 166 -3.78 -22.21 -42.82
N LEU A 167 -3.12 -23.29 -43.22
CA LEU A 167 -2.84 -23.61 -44.61
C LEU A 167 -3.94 -24.55 -45.10
N GLN A 168 -4.65 -24.12 -46.13
CA GLN A 168 -5.69 -24.95 -46.74
C GLN A 168 -5.05 -26.24 -47.32
N PRO A 169 -5.52 -27.44 -46.92
CA PRO A 169 -4.87 -28.72 -47.26
C PRO A 169 -4.63 -28.93 -48.75
N VAL A 170 -5.53 -28.40 -49.59
CA VAL A 170 -5.45 -28.51 -51.07
C VAL A 170 -4.22 -27.81 -51.64
N LYS A 171 -3.79 -26.68 -51.07
CA LYS A 171 -2.60 -25.95 -51.53
C LYS A 171 -1.30 -26.71 -51.25
N ILE A 172 -1.24 -27.42 -50.12
CA ILE A 172 -0.08 -28.24 -49.77
C ILE A 172 0.02 -29.45 -50.72
N LEU A 173 -1.12 -30.10 -51.00
CA LEU A 173 -1.13 -31.25 -51.91
C LEU A 173 -0.77 -30.87 -53.35
N SER A 174 -1.13 -29.66 -53.80
CA SER A 174 -0.71 -29.17 -55.13
C SER A 174 0.80 -28.93 -55.26
N GLU A 175 1.52 -28.67 -54.16
CA GLU A 175 2.99 -28.52 -54.17
C GLU A 175 3.72 -29.86 -54.40
N PHE A 176 3.05 -30.99 -54.15
CA PHE A 176 3.62 -32.33 -54.34
C PHE A 176 3.20 -33.01 -55.66
N SER A 177 2.28 -32.42 -56.43
CA SER A 177 1.78 -33.00 -57.69
C SER A 177 2.50 -32.53 -58.95
N THR A 178 3.54 -31.69 -58.88
CA THR A 178 4.36 -31.33 -60.05
C THR A 178 5.67 -32.12 -60.13
N ALA A 179 5.60 -33.42 -59.90
CA ALA A 179 6.69 -34.34 -60.21
C ALA A 179 6.09 -35.66 -60.75
N GLY A 180 5.76 -35.67 -62.03
CA GLY A 180 5.30 -36.84 -62.76
C GLY A 180 5.05 -36.51 -64.23
N ASP A 181 6.00 -36.91 -65.07
CA ASP A 181 6.01 -36.98 -66.55
C ASP A 181 6.12 -35.62 -67.28
N VAL A 182 7.21 -35.29 -67.99
CA VAL A 182 8.01 -36.05 -68.98
C VAL A 182 9.50 -35.70 -68.87
#